data_AF-A0A661VA16-F1
#
_entry.id   AF-A0A661VA16-F1
#
_cell.length_a   1.000
_cell.length_b   1.000
_cell.length_c   1.000
_cell.angle_alpha   90.00
_cell.angle_beta   90.00
_cell.angle_gamma   90.00
#
_symmetry.space_group_name_H-M   'P 1'
#
loop_
_entity.id
_entity.type
_entity.pdbx_description
1 polymer ?
#
loop_
_entity_poly.entity_id
_entity_poly.type
_entity_poly.pdbx_seq_one_letter_code
_entity_poly.pdbx_strand_id
1 'polypeptide(L)'
;MEVCPENALMKNVKQVREAVILDRTRCTSCGKCVDLCYPNAQRMAGTKVTVGELVAEVTKDLPFFRSSGGGVTLSGGEPAMQPTFSYNFLLACNQRGIHTALETTGYARWEVMSKLASVTDL
;
A
#
# COMPACT_ATOMS: atom_id res chain seq x y z
N MET A 1 -27.66 2.20 1.88
CA MET A 1 -26.79 2.26 3.06
C MET A 1 -26.67 0.92 3.78
N GLU A 2 -27.61 -0.01 3.57
CA GLU A 2 -27.62 -1.36 4.18
C GLU A 2 -26.45 -2.27 3.78
N VAL A 3 -25.68 -1.92 2.74
CA VAL A 3 -24.49 -2.70 2.33
C VAL A 3 -23.36 -2.67 3.36
N CYS A 4 -23.32 -1.66 4.24
CA CYS A 4 -22.26 -1.53 5.23
C CYS A 4 -22.54 -2.43 6.45
N PRO A 5 -21.76 -3.49 6.69
CA PRO A 5 -22.01 -4.41 7.80
C PRO A 5 -21.90 -3.72 9.17
N GLU A 6 -21.02 -2.71 9.26
CA GLU A 6 -20.77 -1.97 10.49
C GLU A 6 -21.72 -0.77 10.68
N ASN A 7 -22.66 -0.55 9.76
CA ASN A 7 -23.53 0.62 9.71
C ASN A 7 -22.75 1.96 9.83
N ALA A 8 -21.59 2.03 9.18
CA ALA A 8 -20.69 3.19 9.18
C ALA A 8 -21.09 4.28 8.16
N LEU A 9 -22.10 4.05 7.33
CA LEU A 9 -22.56 5.00 6.31
C LEU A 9 -23.84 5.70 6.77
N MET A 10 -23.85 7.03 6.71
CA MET A 10 -24.98 7.87 7.14
C MET A 10 -25.32 8.90 6.06
N LYS A 11 -26.60 9.29 5.95
CA LYS A 11 -26.99 10.45 5.15
C LYS A 11 -26.71 11.74 5.90
N ASN A 12 -26.05 12.68 5.25
CA ASN A 12 -25.99 14.05 5.72
C ASN A 12 -27.29 14.78 5.35
N VAL A 13 -28.15 14.97 6.33
CA VAL A 13 -29.43 15.69 6.16
C VAL A 13 -29.31 17.21 6.37
N LYS A 14 -28.12 17.72 6.73
CA LYS A 14 -27.91 19.15 7.03
C LYS A 14 -27.41 19.99 5.84
N GLN A 15 -27.25 19.41 4.65
CA GLN A 15 -26.74 20.10 3.46
C GLN A 15 -27.78 20.20 2.34
N VAL A 16 -27.60 21.19 1.46
CA VAL A 16 -28.44 21.47 0.28
C VAL A 16 -28.49 20.29 -0.71
N ARG A 17 -27.52 19.37 -0.65
CA ARG A 17 -27.50 18.13 -1.42
C ARG A 17 -27.32 16.94 -0.49
N GLU A 18 -28.02 15.84 -0.80
CA GLU A 18 -27.83 14.57 -0.10
C GLU A 18 -26.38 14.09 -0.29
N ALA A 19 -25.61 14.03 0.80
CA ALA A 19 -24.27 13.48 0.81
C ALA A 19 -24.21 12.27 1.75
N VAL A 20 -23.35 11.30 1.43
CA VAL A 20 -23.10 10.15 2.31
C VAL A 20 -21.86 10.46 3.15
N ILE A 21 -21.98 10.37 4.47
CA ILE A 21 -20.89 10.48 5.43
C ILE A 21 -20.43 9.07 5.82
N LEU A 22 -19.12 8.87 5.86
CA LEU A 22 -18.48 7.68 6.38
C LEU A 22 -17.96 7.95 7.79
N ASP A 23 -18.48 7.23 8.78
CA ASP A 23 -17.90 7.16 10.11
C ASP A 23 -16.66 6.26 10.09
N ARG A 24 -15.48 6.90 10.10
CA ARG A 24 -14.20 6.20 10.07
C ARG A 24 -13.90 5.43 11.35
N THR A 25 -14.59 5.71 12.46
CA THR A 25 -14.40 4.97 13.71
C THR A 25 -15.04 3.58 13.69
N ARG A 26 -16.05 3.40 12.82
CA ARG A 26 -16.79 2.13 12.63
C ARG A 26 -16.41 1.40 11.35
N CYS A 27 -15.83 2.11 10.37
CA CYS A 27 -15.48 1.52 9.09
C CYS A 27 -14.33 0.53 9.22
N THR A 28 -14.54 -0.72 8.81
CA THR A 28 -13.52 -1.76 8.71
C THR A 28 -12.80 -1.80 7.35
N SER A 29 -13.10 -0.84 6.46
CA SER A 29 -12.55 -0.76 5.10
C SER A 29 -12.81 -2.03 4.27
N CYS A 30 -13.98 -2.66 4.45
CA CYS A 30 -14.34 -3.91 3.78
C CYS A 30 -14.67 -3.79 2.27
N GLY A 31 -14.74 -2.58 1.72
CA GLY A 31 -14.90 -2.36 0.28
C GLY A 31 -16.32 -2.54 -0.27
N LYS A 32 -17.24 -3.22 0.40
CA LYS A 32 -18.59 -3.51 -0.14
C LYS A 32 -19.38 -2.27 -0.62
N CYS A 33 -19.18 -1.12 0.01
CA CYS A 33 -19.81 0.13 -0.40
C CYS A 33 -19.18 0.76 -1.65
N VAL A 34 -17.91 0.47 -1.90
CA VAL A 34 -17.19 0.87 -3.12
C VAL A 34 -17.71 0.06 -4.30
N ASP A 35 -17.90 -1.25 -4.14
CA ASP A 35 -18.35 -2.16 -5.22
C ASP A 35 -19.71 -1.78 -5.80
N LEU A 36 -20.60 -1.21 -4.98
CA LEU A 36 -21.94 -0.75 -5.39
C LEU A 36 -22.02 0.75 -5.68
N CYS A 37 -20.90 1.48 -5.65
CA CYS A 37 -20.89 2.92 -5.84
C CYS A 37 -21.06 3.28 -7.32
N TYR A 38 -22.31 3.40 -7.79
CA TYR A 38 -22.62 3.82 -9.18
C TYR A 38 -21.80 5.04 -9.67
N PRO A 39 -21.68 6.15 -8.91
CA PRO A 39 -20.90 7.30 -9.37
C PRO A 39 -19.38 7.11 -9.23
N ASN A 40 -18.89 5.98 -8.73
CA ASN A 40 -17.48 5.71 -8.42
C ASN A 40 -16.83 6.80 -7.55
N ALA A 41 -17.63 7.40 -6.66
CA ALA A 41 -17.21 8.49 -5.78
C ALA A 41 -16.28 8.01 -4.64
N GLN A 42 -16.28 6.72 -4.35
CA GLN A 42 -15.37 6.07 -3.39
C GLN A 42 -14.58 4.98 -4.11
N ARG A 43 -13.32 4.80 -3.73
CA ARG A 43 -12.44 3.74 -4.23
C ARG A 43 -11.58 3.19 -3.11
N MET A 44 -11.24 1.90 -3.20
CA MET A 44 -10.21 1.31 -2.35
C MET A 44 -8.84 1.75 -2.85
N ALA A 45 -8.00 2.23 -1.95
CA ALA A 45 -6.63 2.60 -2.25
C ALA A 45 -5.69 1.47 -1.86
N GLY A 46 -5.05 0.87 -2.87
CA GLY A 46 -4.14 -0.25 -2.69
C GLY A 46 -4.83 -1.57 -2.35
N THR A 47 -4.01 -2.62 -2.24
CA THR A 47 -4.44 -3.98 -1.91
C THR A 47 -3.54 -4.54 -0.82
N LYS A 48 -4.09 -5.34 0.09
CA LYS A 48 -3.27 -6.08 1.06
C LYS A 48 -2.60 -7.24 0.35
N VAL A 49 -1.28 -7.30 0.48
CA VAL A 49 -0.46 -8.38 -0.07
C VAL A 49 0.57 -8.82 0.97
N THR A 50 0.99 -10.06 0.87
CA THR A 50 2.15 -10.59 1.59
C THR A 50 3.44 -10.27 0.84
N VAL A 51 4.57 -10.34 1.54
CA VAL A 51 5.89 -10.20 0.90
C VAL A 51 6.06 -11.26 -0.20
N GLY A 52 5.64 -12.49 0.05
CA GLY A 52 5.77 -13.58 -0.93
C GLY A 52 4.98 -13.32 -2.22
N GLU A 53 3.74 -12.84 -2.10
CA GLU A 53 2.92 -12.47 -3.26
C GLU A 53 3.55 -11.33 -4.06
N LEU A 54 4.02 -10.28 -3.39
CA LEU A 54 4.64 -9.15 -4.08
C LEU A 54 5.99 -9.53 -4.73
N VAL A 55 6.80 -10.35 -4.06
CA VAL A 55 8.04 -10.89 -4.63
C VAL A 55 7.75 -11.75 -5.86
N ALA A 56 6.71 -12.59 -5.81
CA ALA A 56 6.30 -13.41 -6.94
C ALA A 56 5.87 -12.55 -8.14
N GLU A 57 5.18 -11.43 -7.87
CA GLU A 57 4.78 -10.49 -8.92
C GLU A 57 5.99 -9.85 -9.60
N VAL A 58 6.90 -9.23 -8.84
CA VAL A 58 8.08 -8.55 -9.42
C VAL A 58 9.07 -9.52 -10.07
N THR A 59 9.11 -10.78 -9.62
CA THR A 59 10.00 -11.80 -10.21
C THR A 59 9.61 -12.13 -11.65
N LYS A 60 8.37 -11.86 -12.08
CA LYS A 60 7.96 -12.02 -13.49
C LYS A 60 8.80 -11.16 -14.43
N ASP A 61 9.29 -10.00 -13.96
CA ASP A 61 10.10 -9.06 -14.72
C ASP A 61 11.60 -9.29 -14.57
N LEU A 62 12.03 -10.37 -13.91
CA LEU A 62 13.44 -10.67 -13.67
C LEU A 62 14.31 -10.72 -14.95
N PRO A 63 13.85 -11.27 -16.10
CA PRO A 63 14.62 -11.19 -17.34
C PRO A 63 14.92 -9.74 -17.77
N PHE A 64 13.94 -8.85 -17.59
CA PHE A 64 14.10 -7.43 -17.91
C PHE A 64 15.09 -6.76 -16.95
N PHE A 65 14.95 -6.97 -15.64
CA PHE A 65 15.88 -6.42 -14.64
C PHE A 65 17.33 -6.85 -14.91
N ARG A 66 17.55 -8.13 -15.25
CA ARG A 66 18.88 -8.64 -15.59
C ARG A 66 19.48 -7.99 -16.84
N SER A 67 18.65 -7.74 -17.86
CA SER A 67 19.11 -7.12 -19.11
C SER A 67 19.37 -5.62 -19.00
N SER A 68 18.61 -4.93 -18.14
CA SER A 68 18.67 -3.48 -17.97
C SER A 68 19.61 -3.03 -16.85
N GLY A 69 19.97 -3.93 -15.93
CA GLY A 69 20.60 -3.56 -14.67
C GLY A 69 19.65 -2.84 -13.71
N GLY A 70 18.34 -2.88 -13.99
CA GLY A 70 17.31 -2.23 -13.19
C GLY A 70 16.82 -3.09 -12.03
N GLY A 71 15.70 -2.68 -11.44
CA GLY A 71 15.06 -3.40 -10.36
C GLY A 71 13.81 -2.69 -9.86
N VAL A 72 13.61 -2.65 -8.54
CA VAL A 72 12.40 -2.12 -7.92
C VAL A 72 12.71 -0.89 -7.07
N THR A 73 11.84 0.11 -7.16
CA THR A 73 11.83 1.24 -6.22
C THR A 73 10.62 1.09 -5.30
N LEU A 74 10.86 1.05 -4.00
CA LEU A 74 9.79 1.11 -3.00
C LEU A 74 9.50 2.58 -2.71
N SER A 75 8.36 3.07 -3.21
CA SER A 75 7.92 4.47 -3.10
C SER A 75 6.42 4.60 -2.79
N GLY A 76 5.91 5.84 -2.80
CA GLY A 76 4.49 6.16 -2.62
C GLY A 76 4.18 6.64 -1.20
N GLY A 77 3.33 5.93 -0.46
CA GLY A 77 3.22 6.16 0.99
C GLY A 77 4.58 5.97 1.67
N GLU A 78 4.72 6.35 2.94
CA GLU A 78 6.02 6.24 3.63
C GLU A 78 6.37 4.76 3.93
N PRO A 79 7.39 4.15 3.27
CA PRO A 79 7.71 2.74 3.50
C PRO A 79 8.19 2.46 4.91
N ALA A 80 8.78 3.46 5.59
CA ALA A 80 9.20 3.34 6.97
C ALA A 80 8.02 3.23 7.97
N MET A 81 6.79 3.52 7.55
CA MET A 81 5.57 3.26 8.34
C MET A 81 5.17 1.77 8.34
N GLN A 82 5.73 0.96 7.45
CA GLN A 82 5.56 -0.50 7.42
C GLN A 82 6.91 -1.23 7.44
N PRO A 83 7.75 -0.97 8.45
CA PRO A 83 9.18 -1.26 8.39
C PRO A 83 9.50 -2.75 8.24
N THR A 84 8.72 -3.63 8.89
CA THR A 84 8.90 -5.09 8.76
C THR A 84 8.57 -5.59 7.37
N PHE A 85 7.51 -5.07 6.73
CA PHE A 85 7.15 -5.45 5.37
C PHE A 85 8.20 -4.95 4.38
N SER A 86 8.53 -3.66 4.46
CA SER A 86 9.51 -3.01 3.58
C SER A 86 10.87 -3.72 3.64
N TYR A 87 11.39 -3.98 4.85
CA TYR A 87 12.65 -4.69 5.04
C TYR A 87 12.63 -6.09 4.41
N ASN A 88 11.61 -6.89 4.72
CA ASN A 88 11.53 -8.26 4.22
C ASN A 88 11.36 -8.32 2.71
N PHE A 89 10.62 -7.37 2.12
CA PHE A 89 10.46 -7.26 0.67
C PHE A 89 11.79 -6.90 -0.02
N LEU A 90 12.46 -5.84 0.43
CA LEU A 90 13.74 -5.40 -0.12
C LEU A 90 14.82 -6.50 0.01
N LEU A 91 14.91 -7.14 1.18
CA LEU A 91 15.81 -8.29 1.39
C LEU A 91 15.51 -9.44 0.42
N ALA A 92 14.24 -9.77 0.20
CA ALA A 92 13.85 -10.86 -0.70
C ALA A 92 14.15 -10.54 -2.18
N CYS A 93 14.07 -9.27 -2.57
CA CYS A 93 14.52 -8.78 -3.88
C CYS A 93 16.03 -8.91 -4.04
N ASN A 94 16.82 -8.46 -3.06
CA ASN A 94 18.28 -8.56 -3.10
C ASN A 94 18.75 -10.02 -3.20
N GLN A 95 18.13 -10.93 -2.46
CA GLN A 95 18.41 -12.37 -2.53
C GLN A 95 18.19 -12.99 -3.93
N ARG A 96 17.40 -12.32 -4.79
CA ARG A 96 17.13 -12.73 -6.17
C ARG A 96 17.98 -11.97 -7.20
N GLY A 97 18.88 -11.10 -6.74
CA GLY A 97 19.68 -10.22 -7.58
C GLY A 97 18.87 -9.12 -8.25
N ILE A 98 17.74 -8.71 -7.65
CA ILE A 98 16.95 -7.55 -8.09
C ILE A 98 17.48 -6.33 -7.32
N HIS A 99 17.95 -5.32 -8.05
CA HIS A 99 18.41 -4.07 -7.45
C HIS A 99 17.25 -3.35 -6.75
N THR A 100 17.51 -2.72 -5.61
CA THR A 100 16.48 -2.04 -4.82
C THR A 100 16.79 -0.57 -4.60
N ALA A 101 15.74 0.26 -4.66
CA ALA A 101 15.81 1.66 -4.27
C ALA A 101 14.71 1.98 -3.26
N LEU A 102 14.98 2.87 -2.30
CA LEU A 102 14.00 3.30 -1.30
C LEU A 102 13.76 4.80 -1.39
N GLU A 103 12.55 5.17 -1.81
CA GLU A 103 12.09 6.56 -1.75
C GLU A 103 11.38 6.79 -0.40
N THR A 104 11.91 7.72 0.40
CA THR A 104 11.45 7.96 1.78
C THR A 104 11.59 9.44 2.14
N THR A 105 10.70 9.91 3.00
CA THR A 105 10.83 11.25 3.63
C THR A 105 11.83 11.25 4.79
N GLY A 106 12.27 10.06 5.23
CA GLY A 106 13.10 9.88 6.42
C GLY A 106 12.37 10.08 7.74
N TYR A 107 11.04 10.23 7.73
CA TYR A 107 10.24 10.42 8.95
C TYR A 107 10.03 9.09 9.72
N ALA A 108 11.11 8.56 10.27
CA ALA A 108 11.11 7.40 11.16
C ALA A 108 12.27 7.47 12.14
N ARG A 109 12.23 6.62 13.18
CA ARG A 109 13.36 6.50 14.09
C ARG A 109 14.60 6.02 13.33
N TRP A 110 15.77 6.47 13.76
CA TRP A 110 17.03 6.13 13.10
C TRP A 110 17.25 4.62 13.00
N GLU A 111 16.84 3.83 14.00
CA GLU A 111 17.01 2.37 13.95
C GLU A 111 16.22 1.72 12.82
N VAL A 112 15.05 2.28 12.47
CA VAL A 112 14.24 1.83 11.34
C VAL A 112 14.93 2.18 10.03
N MET A 113 15.36 3.44 9.89
CA MET A 113 16.03 3.91 8.68
C MET A 113 17.35 3.18 8.42
N SER A 114 18.17 3.02 9.46
CA SER A 114 19.43 2.27 9.39
C SER A 114 19.20 0.80 9.00
N LYS A 115 18.14 0.18 9.54
CA LYS A 115 17.80 -1.20 9.18
C LYS A 115 17.33 -1.32 7.72
N LEU A 116 16.50 -0.40 7.24
CA LEU A 116 16.06 -0.39 5.84
C LEU A 116 17.24 -0.13 4.90
N ALA A 117 18.09 0.86 5.19
CA ALA A 117 19.28 1.17 4.40
C ALA A 117 20.25 -0.02 4.30
N SER A 118 20.31 -0.90 5.31
CA SER A 118 21.16 -2.10 5.26
C SER A 118 20.76 -3.13 4.19
N VAL A 119 19.56 -3.02 3.64
CA VAL A 119 19.01 -3.92 2.60
C VAL A 119 18.52 -3.16 1.37
N THR A 120 18.93 -1.90 1.21
CA THR A 120 18.61 -1.09 0.03
C THR A 120 19.90 -0.71 -0.68
N ASP A 121 19.92 -0.78 -2.01
CA ASP A 121 21.09 -0.41 -2.80
C ASP A 121 21.18 1.10 -3.10
N LEU A 122 20.02 1.79 -3.21
CA LEU A 122 19.89 3.23 -3.51
C LEU A 122 18.93 3.97 -2.57
#